data_AF-A0A2T1F3Z1-F1
#
_entry.id   AF-A0A2T1F3Z1-F1
#
_cell.length_a   1.000
_cell.length_b   1.000
_cell.length_c   1.000
_cell.angle_alpha   90.00
_cell.angle_beta   90.00
_cell.angle_gamma   90.00
#
_symmetry.space_group_name_H-M   'P 1'
#
loop_
_entity.id
_entity.type
_entity.pdbx_description
1 polymer ?
#
loop_
_entity_poly.entity_id
_entity_poly.type
_entity_poly.pdbx_seq_one_letter_code
_entity_poly.pdbx_strand_id
1 'polypeptide(L)'
;MNSSTRKSVVRKFYEEELSKLYDLSDSFSDFLPEYRIGRVQLLSLASDVFDCVEIERPPQDIPKAVADAYNRHIWYSQYSLSDFYLVKVPVESQISFALLIQGYVDDGWDNSGWFIEVFDEQGQFLGAGRCNYETVEIKWLERQLNNDDFNSGSPPWIGDEPKSQPASKPMWSEELLSQYAVKIEHEGSVIRYVISSED
;
A
#
# COMPACT_ATOMS: atom_id res chain seq x y z
N MET A 1 -24.08 1.48 -14.41
CA MET A 1 -23.85 2.80 -13.78
C MET A 1 -22.88 3.58 -14.67
N ASN A 2 -23.02 4.90 -14.84
CA ASN A 2 -22.03 5.66 -15.63
C ASN A 2 -20.75 5.87 -14.79
N SER A 3 -19.62 6.18 -15.44
CA SER A 3 -18.30 6.28 -14.79
C SER A 3 -18.23 7.36 -13.70
N SER A 4 -18.86 8.53 -13.91
CA SER A 4 -18.84 9.62 -12.92
C SER A 4 -19.66 9.29 -11.67
N THR A 5 -20.83 8.67 -11.84
CA THR A 5 -21.63 8.15 -10.72
C THR A 5 -20.87 7.06 -9.97
N ARG A 6 -20.20 6.12 -10.68
CA ARG A 6 -19.42 5.07 -10.03
C ARG A 6 -18.29 5.65 -9.19
N LYS A 7 -17.52 6.61 -9.73
CA LYS A 7 -16.49 7.33 -8.96
C LYS A 7 -17.06 7.96 -7.70
N SER A 8 -18.17 8.71 -7.82
CA SER A 8 -18.78 9.40 -6.68
C SER A 8 -19.25 8.44 -5.60
N VAL A 9 -19.91 7.34 -5.96
CA VAL A 9 -20.39 6.32 -5.00
C VAL A 9 -19.23 5.67 -4.27
N VAL A 10 -18.21 5.23 -5.00
CA VAL A 10 -17.07 4.52 -4.42
C VAL A 10 -16.22 5.43 -3.54
N ARG A 11 -15.95 6.65 -3.98
CA ARG A 11 -15.19 7.63 -3.19
C ARG A 11 -15.88 7.95 -1.87
N LYS A 12 -17.20 8.18 -1.92
CA LYS A 12 -18.00 8.43 -0.73
C LYS A 12 -17.97 7.24 0.25
N PHE A 13 -18.05 6.01 -0.27
CA PHE A 13 -17.93 4.81 0.57
C PHE A 13 -16.59 4.78 1.32
N TYR A 14 -15.47 4.99 0.61
CA TYR A 14 -14.15 4.96 1.26
C TYR A 14 -13.96 6.12 2.24
N GLU A 15 -14.46 7.32 1.94
CA GLU A 15 -14.48 8.44 2.91
C GLU A 15 -15.21 8.06 4.19
N GLU A 16 -16.42 7.48 4.08
CA GLU A 16 -17.23 7.07 5.23
C GLU A 16 -16.60 5.95 6.05
N GLU A 17 -16.03 4.92 5.42
CA GLU A 17 -15.36 3.82 6.14
C GLU A 17 -14.05 4.26 6.77
N LEU A 18 -13.27 5.13 6.10
CA LEU A 18 -12.03 5.66 6.64
C LEU A 18 -12.28 6.54 7.86
N SER A 19 -13.35 7.33 7.88
CA SER A 19 -13.79 8.09 9.06
C SER A 19 -13.99 7.21 10.29
N LYS A 20 -14.57 6.01 10.13
CA LYS A 20 -14.77 5.09 11.26
C LYS A 20 -13.47 4.48 11.76
N LEU A 21 -12.51 4.26 10.85
CA LEU A 21 -11.21 3.69 11.20
C LEU A 21 -10.45 4.63 12.15
N TYR A 22 -10.35 5.92 11.82
CA TYR A 22 -9.64 6.90 12.66
C TYR A 22 -10.27 7.10 14.04
N ASP A 23 -11.56 6.80 14.20
CA ASP A 23 -12.22 6.82 15.51
C ASP A 23 -11.84 5.62 16.40
N LEU A 24 -11.22 4.56 15.82
CA LEU A 24 -11.04 3.25 16.46
C LEU A 24 -9.59 2.75 16.48
N SER A 25 -8.80 3.07 15.46
CA SER A 25 -7.43 2.59 15.25
C SER A 25 -6.62 3.55 14.38
N ASP A 26 -5.34 3.70 14.69
CA ASP A 26 -4.38 4.43 13.85
C ASP A 26 -3.65 3.51 12.86
N SER A 27 -4.35 2.51 12.30
CA SER A 27 -3.75 1.62 11.30
C SER A 27 -4.68 1.14 10.20
N PHE A 28 -4.21 1.21 8.94
CA PHE A 28 -4.88 0.56 7.81
C PHE A 28 -4.90 -0.97 7.90
N SER A 29 -4.13 -1.58 8.81
CA SER A 29 -4.22 -3.01 9.06
C SER A 29 -5.60 -3.45 9.57
N ASP A 30 -6.36 -2.53 10.17
CA ASP A 30 -7.70 -2.75 10.71
C ASP A 30 -8.81 -2.29 9.75
N PHE A 31 -8.46 -1.75 8.59
CA PHE A 31 -9.46 -1.35 7.59
C PHE A 31 -10.02 -2.59 6.87
N LEU A 32 -11.28 -2.93 7.19
CA LEU A 32 -12.03 -4.01 6.52
C LEU A 32 -11.19 -5.29 6.32
N PRO A 33 -10.59 -5.83 7.40
CA PRO A 33 -9.56 -6.86 7.31
C PRO A 33 -10.03 -8.14 6.63
N GLU A 34 -11.33 -8.43 6.68
CA GLU A 34 -11.97 -9.59 6.03
C GLU A 34 -12.02 -9.50 4.50
N TYR A 35 -11.83 -8.31 3.93
CA TYR A 35 -11.78 -8.08 2.48
C TYR A 35 -10.35 -7.97 1.95
N ARG A 36 -9.34 -8.12 2.81
CA ARG A 36 -7.92 -8.09 2.43
C ARG A 36 -7.59 -9.27 1.55
N ILE A 37 -6.92 -8.98 0.45
CA ILE A 37 -6.44 -9.98 -0.50
C ILE A 37 -4.93 -9.89 -0.74
N GLY A 38 -4.26 -8.88 -0.20
CA GLY A 38 -2.80 -8.79 -0.20
C GLY A 38 -2.32 -7.67 0.70
N ARG A 39 -1.04 -7.72 1.10
CA ARG A 39 -0.40 -6.70 1.93
C ARG A 39 1.12 -6.75 1.82
N VAL A 40 1.75 -5.65 2.22
CA VAL A 40 3.13 -5.63 2.72
C VAL A 40 3.11 -4.94 4.08
N GLN A 41 3.77 -5.55 5.05
CA GLN A 41 3.96 -4.95 6.37
C GLN A 41 5.43 -4.98 6.75
N LEU A 42 5.92 -3.83 7.19
CA LEU A 42 7.20 -3.70 7.87
C LEU A 42 6.91 -3.84 9.36
N LEU A 43 7.64 -4.70 10.05
CA LEU A 43 7.39 -5.00 11.46
C LEU A 43 8.70 -4.85 12.23
N SER A 44 8.59 -4.41 13.48
CA SER A 44 9.65 -4.55 14.46
C SER A 44 9.26 -5.59 15.50
N LEU A 45 9.99 -6.70 15.52
CA LEU A 45 9.77 -7.80 16.46
C LEU A 45 10.64 -7.67 17.71
N ALA A 46 11.84 -7.09 17.58
CA ALA A 46 12.81 -7.05 18.67
C ALA A 46 13.60 -5.73 18.82
N SER A 47 13.45 -4.75 17.91
CA SER A 47 14.28 -3.53 17.90
C SER A 47 13.48 -2.22 17.75
N ASP A 48 14.16 -1.07 17.72
CA ASP A 48 13.51 0.21 17.39
C ASP A 48 13.44 0.46 15.86
N VAL A 49 14.00 -0.45 15.05
CA VAL A 49 14.00 -0.44 13.58
C VAL A 49 13.19 -1.65 13.07
N PHE A 50 12.59 -1.58 11.87
CA PHE A 50 11.98 -2.78 11.29
C PHE A 50 13.03 -3.86 11.06
N ASP A 51 12.76 -5.06 11.57
CA ASP A 51 13.59 -6.25 11.43
C ASP A 51 12.84 -7.37 10.71
N CYS A 52 11.63 -7.08 10.22
CA CYS A 52 10.78 -8.07 9.60
C CYS A 52 9.96 -7.46 8.46
N VAL A 53 9.85 -8.19 7.35
CA VAL A 53 9.00 -7.83 6.21
C VAL A 53 8.05 -8.99 5.92
N GLU A 54 6.75 -8.73 6.01
CA GLU A 54 5.71 -9.66 5.59
C GLU A 54 5.16 -9.25 4.22
N ILE A 55 5.03 -10.24 3.33
CA ILE A 55 4.45 -10.04 2.00
C ILE A 55 3.35 -11.07 1.79
N GLU A 56 2.14 -10.59 1.52
CA GLU A 56 1.01 -11.39 1.05
C GLU A 56 0.62 -10.92 -0.35
N ARG A 57 0.86 -11.77 -1.35
CA ARG A 57 0.56 -11.42 -2.74
C ARG A 57 -0.93 -11.63 -3.04
N PRO A 58 -1.56 -10.73 -3.84
CA PRO A 58 -2.92 -10.95 -4.28
C PRO A 58 -3.07 -12.19 -5.17
N PRO A 59 -4.28 -12.76 -5.21
CA PRO A 59 -4.58 -13.86 -6.11
C PRO A 59 -4.44 -13.43 -7.57
N GLN A 60 -4.19 -14.39 -8.47
CA GLN A 60 -3.92 -14.12 -9.88
C GLN A 60 -5.14 -13.62 -10.67
N ASP A 61 -6.33 -13.66 -10.10
CA ASP A 61 -7.61 -13.33 -10.74
C ASP A 61 -8.03 -11.85 -10.58
N ILE A 62 -7.09 -10.96 -10.23
CA ILE A 62 -7.32 -9.52 -10.17
C ILE A 62 -7.04 -8.83 -11.52
N PRO A 63 -7.65 -7.67 -11.79
CA PRO A 63 -7.33 -6.90 -12.99
C PRO A 63 -5.85 -6.52 -13.06
N LYS A 64 -5.27 -6.58 -14.24
CA LYS A 64 -3.84 -6.25 -14.46
C LYS A 64 -3.46 -4.88 -13.88
N ALA A 65 -4.30 -3.86 -14.07
CA ALA A 65 -4.03 -2.53 -13.53
C ALA A 65 -3.90 -2.49 -12.00
N VAL A 66 -4.66 -3.34 -11.29
CA VAL A 66 -4.58 -3.46 -9.82
C VAL A 66 -3.30 -4.20 -9.42
N ALA A 67 -2.93 -5.26 -10.16
CA ALA A 67 -1.68 -5.98 -9.95
C ALA A 67 -0.45 -5.09 -10.20
N ASP A 68 -0.49 -4.29 -11.26
CA ASP A 68 0.58 -3.33 -11.61
C ASP A 68 0.70 -2.25 -10.52
N ALA A 69 -0.42 -1.71 -10.02
CA ALA A 69 -0.42 -0.77 -8.90
C ALA A 69 0.13 -1.39 -7.61
N TYR A 70 -0.26 -2.63 -7.26
CA TYR A 70 0.27 -3.34 -6.10
C TYR A 70 1.80 -3.50 -6.20
N ASN A 71 2.32 -3.92 -7.36
CA ASN A 71 3.76 -4.04 -7.58
C ASN A 71 4.49 -2.69 -7.57
N ARG A 72 3.84 -1.62 -8.03
CA ARG A 72 4.36 -0.26 -7.95
C ARG A 72 4.49 0.22 -6.50
N HIS A 73 3.52 -0.09 -5.63
CA HIS A 73 3.62 0.27 -4.21
C HIS A 73 4.59 -0.62 -3.42
N ILE A 74 4.78 -1.89 -3.82
CA ILE A 74 5.94 -2.67 -3.35
C ILE A 74 7.23 -1.92 -3.65
N TRP A 75 7.41 -1.50 -4.91
CA TRP A 75 8.60 -0.78 -5.31
C TRP A 75 8.82 0.47 -4.46
N TYR A 76 7.78 1.30 -4.26
CA TYR A 76 7.94 2.50 -3.44
C TYR A 76 8.26 2.21 -1.98
N SER A 77 7.62 1.20 -1.37
CA SER A 77 7.87 0.82 0.03
C SER A 77 9.33 0.41 0.28
N GLN A 78 10.04 -0.11 -0.74
CA GLN A 78 11.48 -0.38 -0.67
C GLN A 78 12.34 0.88 -0.44
N TYR A 79 11.82 2.07 -0.75
CA TYR A 79 12.57 3.34 -0.70
C TYR A 79 11.96 4.40 0.21
N SER A 80 10.68 4.30 0.56
CA SER A 80 9.99 5.25 1.44
C SER A 80 9.29 4.57 2.62
N LEU A 81 9.64 3.32 2.95
CA LEU A 81 9.12 2.53 4.09
C LEU A 81 7.63 2.75 4.37
N SER A 82 6.80 1.98 3.67
CA SER A 82 5.36 2.02 3.88
C SER A 82 4.77 0.63 4.02
N ASP A 83 3.85 0.51 4.97
CA ASP A 83 2.88 -0.56 4.97
C ASP A 83 1.85 -0.28 3.87
N PHE A 84 1.34 -1.34 3.24
CA PHE A 84 0.13 -1.18 2.46
C PHE A 84 -0.69 -2.45 2.35
N TYR A 85 -1.98 -2.25 2.11
CA TYR A 85 -3.01 -3.28 2.12
C TYR A 85 -3.85 -3.17 0.85
N LEU A 86 -4.08 -4.29 0.17
CA LEU A 86 -4.98 -4.38 -0.96
C LEU A 86 -6.27 -5.08 -0.50
N VAL A 87 -7.38 -4.36 -0.58
CA VAL A 87 -8.72 -4.87 -0.25
C VAL A 87 -9.59 -4.99 -1.50
N LYS A 88 -10.44 -6.01 -1.54
CA LYS A 88 -11.45 -6.26 -2.59
C LYS A 88 -12.84 -6.14 -1.98
N VAL A 89 -13.45 -4.96 -2.06
CA VAL A 89 -14.68 -4.61 -1.32
C VAL A 89 -15.87 -4.49 -2.29
N PRO A 90 -17.01 -5.16 -2.00
CA PRO A 90 -18.25 -4.93 -2.72
C PRO A 90 -18.88 -3.59 -2.29
N VAL A 91 -18.92 -2.62 -3.20
CA VAL A 91 -19.57 -1.30 -2.98
C VAL A 91 -20.80 -1.20 -3.87
N GLU A 92 -21.99 -1.16 -3.26
CA GLU A 92 -23.28 -1.20 -3.95
C GLU A 92 -23.39 -2.35 -4.98
N SER A 93 -23.06 -3.57 -4.56
CA SER A 93 -23.08 -4.79 -5.40
C SER A 93 -22.10 -4.81 -6.58
N GLN A 94 -21.15 -3.87 -6.65
CA GLN A 94 -20.05 -3.88 -7.62
C GLN A 94 -18.72 -3.93 -6.88
N ILE A 95 -17.82 -4.82 -7.32
CA ILE A 95 -16.49 -4.92 -6.73
C ILE A 95 -15.70 -3.62 -6.97
N SER A 96 -14.94 -3.24 -5.95
CA SER A 96 -13.89 -2.24 -6.01
C SER A 96 -12.63 -2.83 -5.39
N PHE A 97 -11.48 -2.37 -5.84
CA PHE A 97 -10.19 -2.64 -5.24
C PHE A 97 -9.64 -1.34 -4.67
N ALA A 98 -9.08 -1.38 -3.46
CA ALA A 98 -8.37 -0.24 -2.89
C ALA A 98 -7.02 -0.67 -2.33
N LEU A 99 -6.00 0.11 -2.68
CA LEU A 99 -4.69 0.08 -2.05
C LEU A 99 -4.66 1.16 -0.98
N LEU A 100 -4.40 0.77 0.25
CA LEU A 100 -4.31 1.63 1.42
C LEU A 100 -2.85 1.66 1.85
N ILE A 101 -2.20 2.81 1.78
CA ILE A 101 -0.75 2.97 2.02
C ILE A 101 -0.54 3.84 3.25
N GLN A 102 0.23 3.35 4.21
CA GLN A 102 0.52 4.02 5.47
C GLN A 102 2.04 4.07 5.68
N GLY A 103 2.57 5.25 6.02
CA GLY A 103 3.96 5.40 6.48
C GLY A 103 4.28 4.53 7.67
N TYR A 104 5.48 3.94 7.70
CA TYR A 104 5.87 2.99 8.72
C TYR A 104 6.10 3.64 10.11
N VAL A 105 6.81 4.78 10.21
CA VAL A 105 7.12 5.48 11.47
C VAL A 105 7.36 6.97 11.20
N ASP A 106 6.67 7.87 11.90
CA ASP A 106 6.79 9.34 11.77
C ASP A 106 8.14 9.90 12.25
N ASP A 107 9.24 9.52 11.59
CA ASP A 107 10.62 9.88 11.91
C ASP A 107 11.35 10.60 10.76
N GLY A 108 10.66 10.86 9.65
CA GLY A 108 11.16 11.61 8.50
C GLY A 108 11.90 10.79 7.44
N TRP A 109 12.08 9.49 7.64
CA TRP A 109 12.59 8.55 6.61
C TRP A 109 11.49 7.72 5.96
N ASP A 110 10.30 7.72 6.56
CA ASP A 110 9.12 7.02 6.10
C ASP A 110 8.25 7.86 5.14
N ASN A 111 7.27 7.23 4.52
CA ASN A 111 6.23 7.89 3.78
C ASN A 111 5.23 8.50 4.79
N SER A 112 5.56 9.65 5.38
CA SER A 112 4.78 10.24 6.48
C SER A 112 3.37 10.71 6.04
N GLY A 113 2.47 9.76 5.85
CA GLY A 113 1.16 9.99 5.27
C GLY A 113 0.36 8.72 5.07
N TRP A 114 -0.94 8.91 4.91
CA TRP A 114 -1.90 7.87 4.64
C TRP A 114 -2.50 8.15 3.27
N PHE A 115 -2.53 7.15 2.40
CA PHE A 115 -2.96 7.30 1.02
C PHE A 115 -3.89 6.17 0.62
N ILE A 116 -4.75 6.46 -0.33
CA ILE A 116 -5.63 5.47 -0.95
C ILE A 116 -5.53 5.56 -2.46
N GLU A 117 -5.60 4.42 -3.13
CA GLU A 117 -5.73 4.30 -4.58
C GLU A 117 -6.78 3.26 -4.95
N VAL A 118 -7.79 3.65 -5.74
CA VAL A 118 -9.03 2.88 -5.93
C VAL A 118 -9.28 2.56 -7.40
N PHE A 119 -9.71 1.32 -7.65
CA PHE A 119 -10.06 0.78 -8.96
C PHE A 119 -11.43 0.08 -8.93
N ASP A 120 -12.10 -0.01 -10.07
CA ASP A 120 -13.28 -0.87 -10.22
C ASP A 120 -12.93 -2.33 -10.52
N GLU A 121 -13.96 -3.16 -10.65
CA GLU A 121 -13.84 -4.58 -10.97
C GLU A 121 -13.10 -4.86 -12.30
N GLN A 122 -13.14 -3.93 -13.25
CA GLN A 122 -12.46 -4.05 -14.54
C GLN A 122 -11.04 -3.48 -14.50
N GLY A 123 -10.60 -2.95 -13.35
CA GLY A 123 -9.31 -2.28 -13.18
C GLY A 123 -9.30 -0.84 -13.70
N GLN A 124 -10.45 -0.23 -13.95
CA GLN A 124 -10.51 1.19 -14.28
C GLN A 124 -10.24 2.01 -13.01
N PHE A 125 -9.41 3.04 -13.17
CA PHE A 125 -9.05 3.93 -12.08
C PHE A 125 -10.26 4.79 -11.64
N LEU A 126 -10.58 4.73 -10.35
CA LEU A 126 -11.70 5.47 -9.75
C LEU A 126 -11.24 6.68 -8.94
N GLY A 127 -10.00 6.73 -8.47
CA GLY A 127 -9.47 7.87 -7.74
C GLY A 127 -8.32 7.46 -6.83
N ALA A 128 -7.51 8.44 -6.43
CA ALA A 128 -6.49 8.29 -5.42
C ALA A 128 -6.44 9.53 -4.54
N GLY A 129 -5.80 9.48 -3.39
CA GLY A 129 -5.62 10.68 -2.59
C GLY A 129 -4.87 10.44 -1.31
N ARG A 130 -4.42 11.54 -0.71
CA ARG A 130 -3.94 11.56 0.67
C ARG A 130 -5.13 11.69 1.61
N CYS A 131 -5.17 10.82 2.62
CA CYS A 131 -6.10 10.88 3.73
C CYS A 131 -5.54 11.86 4.77
N ASN A 132 -6.29 12.91 5.09
CA ASN A 132 -5.89 13.83 6.15
C ASN A 132 -6.28 13.23 7.51
N TYR A 133 -5.30 13.00 8.39
CA TYR A 133 -5.53 12.47 9.73
C TYR A 133 -6.46 13.36 10.57
N GLU A 134 -6.39 14.68 10.42
CA GLU A 134 -7.15 15.62 11.27
C GLU A 134 -8.60 15.79 10.83
N THR A 135 -8.88 15.66 9.54
CA THR A 135 -10.22 15.95 8.97
C THR A 135 -10.90 14.74 8.35
N VAL A 136 -10.16 13.63 8.19
CA VAL A 136 -10.55 12.43 7.43
C VAL A 136 -10.99 12.71 5.98
N GLU A 137 -10.72 13.92 5.48
CA GLU A 137 -11.02 14.26 4.10
C GLU A 137 -9.96 13.67 3.17
N ILE A 138 -10.41 13.17 2.02
CA ILE A 138 -9.55 12.65 0.98
C ILE A 138 -9.53 13.67 -0.16
N LYS A 139 -8.36 14.25 -0.42
CA LYS A 139 -8.19 15.12 -1.59
C LYS A 139 -8.03 14.28 -2.84
N TRP A 140 -9.15 13.92 -3.46
CA TRP A 140 -9.17 13.04 -4.62
C TRP A 140 -8.43 13.61 -5.84
N LEU A 141 -7.56 12.77 -6.41
CA LEU A 141 -6.84 12.94 -7.65
C LEU A 141 -7.51 12.13 -8.76
N GLU A 142 -7.45 12.67 -9.98
CA GLU A 142 -7.89 11.98 -11.21
C GLU A 142 -6.76 11.19 -11.90
N ARG A 143 -5.64 10.99 -11.19
CA ARG A 143 -4.51 10.15 -11.60
C ARG A 143 -4.10 9.22 -10.47
N GLN A 144 -3.44 8.12 -10.83
CA GLN A 144 -2.76 7.25 -9.87
C GLN A 144 -1.70 8.02 -9.07
N LEU A 145 -1.38 7.52 -7.88
CA LEU A 145 -0.27 8.04 -7.09
C LEU A 145 1.04 7.82 -7.85
N ASN A 146 2.04 8.64 -7.62
CA ASN A 146 3.40 8.42 -8.09
C ASN A 146 4.39 8.76 -6.96
N ASN A 147 5.68 8.67 -7.27
CA ASN A 147 6.74 8.89 -6.31
C ASN A 147 6.78 10.32 -5.71
N ASP A 148 6.18 11.31 -6.40
CA ASP A 148 6.17 12.71 -5.97
C ASP A 148 5.03 13.02 -4.97
N ASP A 149 4.08 12.08 -4.78
CA ASP A 149 2.96 12.25 -3.85
C ASP A 149 3.34 11.95 -2.39
N PHE A 150 4.47 11.27 -2.17
CA PHE A 150 4.96 10.88 -0.86
C PHE A 150 5.83 11.96 -0.23
N ASN A 151 5.81 12.08 1.11
CA ASN A 151 6.60 13.10 1.80
C ASN A 151 8.11 12.82 1.68
N SER A 152 8.52 11.57 1.88
CA SER A 152 9.85 11.08 1.49
C SER A 152 9.76 10.63 0.03
N GLY A 153 10.36 11.41 -0.86
CA GLY A 153 10.35 11.10 -2.29
C GLY A 153 10.93 9.70 -2.54
N SER A 154 10.21 8.89 -3.32
CA SER A 154 10.73 7.60 -3.81
C SER A 154 11.39 7.78 -5.18
N PRO A 155 12.26 6.87 -5.62
CA PRO A 155 12.62 6.79 -7.03
C PRO A 155 11.38 6.55 -7.89
N PRO A 156 11.32 7.08 -9.13
CA PRO A 156 10.28 6.74 -10.09
C PRO A 156 10.15 5.21 -10.23
N TRP A 157 8.94 4.75 -10.54
CA TRP A 157 8.72 3.33 -10.73
C TRP A 157 9.42 2.86 -12.00
N ILE A 158 10.23 1.81 -11.89
CA ILE A 158 11.00 1.26 -13.03
C ILE A 158 10.13 0.79 -14.20
N GLY A 159 8.84 0.53 -13.94
CA GLY A 159 7.85 0.19 -14.96
C GLY A 159 7.47 1.36 -15.88
N ASP A 160 7.62 2.61 -15.41
CA ASP A 160 7.31 3.82 -16.18
C ASP A 160 8.49 4.27 -17.07
N GLU A 161 9.73 4.12 -16.61
CA GLU A 161 10.94 4.47 -17.36
C GLU A 161 12.08 3.44 -17.16
N PRO A 162 12.37 2.57 -18.15
CA PRO A 162 13.33 1.47 -18.02
C PRO A 162 14.81 1.87 -17.83
N LYS A 163 15.15 3.17 -17.73
CA LYS A 163 16.53 3.67 -17.88
C LYS A 163 17.06 4.51 -16.74
N SER A 164 16.28 4.83 -15.71
CA SER A 164 16.77 5.50 -14.51
C SER A 164 17.08 4.47 -13.44
N GLN A 165 18.36 4.20 -13.20
CA GLN A 165 18.73 3.53 -11.96
C GLN A 165 18.45 4.49 -10.80
N PRO A 166 17.77 4.04 -9.73
CA PRO A 166 17.61 4.83 -8.52
C PRO A 166 18.93 5.37 -8.01
N ALA A 167 18.95 6.63 -7.57
CA ALA A 167 20.15 7.24 -6.99
C ALA A 167 20.53 6.64 -5.63
N SER A 168 19.55 6.04 -4.93
CA SER A 168 19.71 5.37 -3.64
C SER A 168 19.51 3.86 -3.76
N LYS A 169 20.14 3.09 -2.86
CA LYS A 169 19.83 1.67 -2.69
C LYS A 169 18.49 1.53 -1.95
N PRO A 170 17.68 0.50 -2.28
CA PRO A 170 16.50 0.21 -1.49
C PRO A 170 16.87 -0.18 -0.07
N MET A 171 16.04 0.19 0.90
CA MET A 171 16.19 -0.20 2.31
C MET A 171 15.84 -1.68 2.52
N TRP A 172 14.92 -2.22 1.70
CA TRP A 172 14.65 -3.64 1.61
C TRP A 172 14.29 -4.00 0.17
N SER A 173 14.49 -5.24 -0.23
CA SER A 173 13.92 -5.80 -1.46
C SER A 173 13.81 -7.31 -1.28
N GLU A 174 12.95 -7.98 -2.03
CA GLU A 174 12.87 -9.45 -1.92
C GLU A 174 14.20 -10.14 -2.25
N GLU A 175 15.02 -9.55 -3.13
CA GLU A 175 16.37 -10.06 -3.41
C GLU A 175 17.28 -9.93 -2.19
N LEU A 176 17.30 -8.76 -1.54
CA LEU A 176 18.08 -8.54 -0.31
C LEU A 176 17.57 -9.44 0.81
N LEU A 177 16.25 -9.50 1.02
CA LEU A 177 15.64 -10.31 2.06
C LEU A 177 15.92 -11.81 1.86
N SER A 178 15.86 -12.31 0.62
CA SER A 178 16.19 -13.71 0.33
C SER A 178 17.66 -14.06 0.59
N GLN A 179 18.56 -13.08 0.52
CA GLN A 179 20.00 -13.27 0.76
C GLN A 179 20.36 -13.12 2.24
N TYR A 180 19.73 -12.18 2.96
CA TYR A 180 20.16 -11.76 4.29
C TYR A 180 19.18 -12.08 5.42
N ALA A 181 17.96 -12.57 5.12
CA ALA A 181 17.03 -13.00 6.16
C ALA A 181 17.64 -14.16 6.97
N VAL A 182 17.60 -14.03 8.30
CA VAL A 182 17.98 -15.11 9.24
C VAL A 182 16.93 -16.21 9.26
N LYS A 183 15.70 -15.89 8.85
CA LYS A 183 14.59 -16.83 8.76
C LYS A 183 13.59 -16.39 7.71
N ILE A 184 13.10 -17.36 6.92
CA ILE A 184 11.99 -17.17 5.98
C ILE A 184 10.88 -18.13 6.39
N GLU A 185 9.70 -17.60 6.68
CA GLU A 185 8.54 -18.37 7.12
C GLU A 185 7.42 -18.28 6.07
N HIS A 186 6.67 -19.36 5.92
CA HIS A 186 5.53 -19.45 5.03
C HIS A 186 4.28 -19.81 5.84
N GLU A 187 3.30 -18.93 5.86
CA GLU A 187 2.01 -19.11 6.54
C GLU A 187 0.88 -18.84 5.53
N GLY A 188 0.37 -19.90 4.91
CA GLY A 188 -0.63 -19.77 3.84
C GLY A 188 -0.07 -18.99 2.64
N SER A 189 -0.71 -17.86 2.33
CA SER A 189 -0.31 -16.89 1.29
C SER A 189 0.78 -15.91 1.73
N VAL A 190 1.09 -15.87 3.03
CA VAL A 190 2.03 -14.91 3.62
C VAL A 190 3.44 -15.49 3.63
N ILE A 191 4.41 -14.69 3.17
CA ILE A 191 5.84 -14.96 3.32
C ILE A 191 6.40 -13.91 4.29
N ARG A 192 7.02 -14.36 5.37
CA ARG A 192 7.68 -13.49 6.36
C ARG A 192 9.19 -13.64 6.25
N TYR A 193 9.89 -12.53 6.07
CA TYR A 193 11.35 -12.45 6.10
C TYR A 193 11.78 -11.78 7.40
N VAL A 194 12.49 -12.51 8.26
CA VAL A 194 13.07 -11.97 9.50
C VAL A 194 14.54 -11.66 9.24
N ILE A 195 14.94 -10.43 9.51
CA ILE A 195 16.28 -9.88 9.35
C ILE A 195 16.94 -9.84 10.74
N SER A 196 18.26 -9.99 10.80
CA SER A 196 19.01 -9.79 12.05
C SER A 196 18.87 -8.34 12.50
N SER A 197 18.56 -8.10 13.77
CA SER A 197 18.61 -6.77 14.39
C SER A 197 20.02 -6.34 14.84
N GLU A 198 21.05 -7.14 14.55
CA GLU A 198 22.42 -6.92 14.98
C GLU A 198 23.34 -6.49 13.83
N ASP A 199 23.86 -5.26 13.93
CA ASP A 199 25.28 -4.92 13.75
C ASP A 199 25.69 -3.88 14.82
#